data_AF-A0A1Z5LFF4-F1
#
_entry.id   AF-A0A1Z5LFF4-F1
#
_cell.length_a   1.000
_cell.length_b   1.000
_cell.length_c   1.000
_cell.angle_alpha   90.00
_cell.angle_beta   90.00
_cell.angle_gamma   90.00
#
_symmetry.space_group_name_H-M   'P 1'
#
loop_
_entity.id
_entity.type
_entity.pdbx_description
1 polymer ?
#
loop_
_entity_poly.entity_id
_entity_poly.type
_entity_poly.pdbx_seq_one_letter_code
_entity_poly.pdbx_strand_id
1 'polypeptide(L)'
;MWLGAMQRFSVILLLAATTALSSGQGQNNYLKYISDIQDVTGLIEDEVIAAAYVDALKGPLNTLYTASANSQWDFNTNITDYNQNMSETVENERTKKRREIGLTAKRFAFKSFDNETLVRMFRRLNDVDLGILTDEEAAEANKLAGEMDKIYSSTEVTIRGKNVSLEPDLTQIMAKVGDYDMLLKAWQRWHEGAGRPIRPLYEKFIPIVNKSAVMNGYDNLKGSWLENYETENITAMVDALWEEVSPLYKKLHAFVRMKLKQIYPDKIPEDGTIPAHLLGNMWAQAWGNLYNNISHGSTLDVTPEMKKQKWNVTKMFKTSEDFFTSLGMKPMTEIFWEKSMLTKPNDRKVVCHASAWDFAIPEDFRIKMCTEVTMEDLFTVHHE
;
A
#
# COMPACT_ATOMS: atom_id res chain seq x y z
N MET A 1 -33.13 -30.37 83.26
CA MET A 1 -32.83 -30.43 84.71
C MET A 1 -32.33 -29.05 85.14
N TRP A 2 -33.08 -28.40 86.05
CA TRP A 2 -32.67 -27.38 87.03
C TRP A 2 -32.14 -26.03 86.50
N LEU A 3 -32.87 -24.90 86.63
CA LEU A 3 -33.03 -24.03 87.84
C LEU A 3 -31.66 -23.74 88.50
N GLY A 4 -31.18 -22.53 88.72
CA GLY A 4 -31.79 -21.22 88.93
C GLY A 4 -31.10 -20.55 90.14
N ALA A 5 -30.96 -19.22 90.09
CA ALA A 5 -30.58 -18.31 91.19
C ALA A 5 -29.09 -18.33 91.64
N MET A 6 -28.44 -17.27 92.14
CA MET A 6 -28.90 -16.14 92.96
C MET A 6 -27.86 -14.98 92.98
N GLN A 7 -28.35 -13.74 93.08
CA GLN A 7 -27.84 -12.57 93.84
C GLN A 7 -26.40 -12.04 93.59
N ARG A 8 -26.24 -10.87 92.96
CA ARG A 8 -26.30 -9.48 93.50
C ARG A 8 -25.12 -9.10 94.41
N PHE A 9 -24.23 -8.24 93.90
CA PHE A 9 -23.67 -7.11 94.64
C PHE A 9 -23.49 -5.88 93.73
N SER A 10 -23.91 -4.74 94.29
CA SER A 10 -23.98 -3.35 93.83
C SER A 10 -22.78 -2.87 93.00
N VAL A 11 -22.98 -2.33 91.79
CA VAL A 11 -23.18 -0.90 91.45
C VAL A 11 -22.02 0.00 91.91
N ILE A 12 -21.14 0.33 90.95
CA ILE A 12 -20.60 1.69 90.80
C ILE A 12 -20.97 2.15 89.40
N LEU A 13 -21.96 3.05 89.34
CA LEU A 13 -22.25 3.89 88.18
C LEU A 13 -21.12 4.94 88.05
N LEU A 14 -20.49 5.01 86.89
CA LEU A 14 -20.09 6.29 86.31
C LEU A 14 -20.91 6.48 85.06
N LEU A 15 -21.80 7.46 85.10
CA LEU A 15 -22.70 7.85 84.02
C LEU A 15 -22.40 9.31 83.67
N ALA A 16 -22.48 9.57 82.37
CA ALA A 16 -22.69 10.85 81.69
C ALA A 16 -21.45 11.60 81.17
N ALA A 17 -21.18 11.41 79.88
CA ALA A 17 -21.40 12.47 78.89
C ALA A 17 -21.73 11.87 77.50
N THR A 18 -23.02 11.94 77.14
CA THR A 18 -23.58 11.94 75.78
C THR A 18 -23.02 13.13 75.00
N THR A 19 -22.60 13.10 73.74
CA THR A 19 -23.29 12.90 72.44
C THR A 19 -22.19 13.06 71.36
N ALA A 20 -22.13 12.32 70.26
CA ALA A 20 -22.91 12.62 69.07
C ALA A 20 -22.75 11.52 68.00
N LEU A 21 -23.81 11.37 67.22
CA LEU A 21 -23.88 10.64 65.96
C LEU A 21 -22.66 10.89 65.06
N SER A 22 -22.06 9.82 64.54
CA SER A 22 -21.87 9.76 63.09
C SER A 22 -22.02 8.31 62.63
N SER A 23 -23.18 8.05 62.02
CA SER A 23 -23.30 7.04 60.99
C SER A 23 -22.42 7.50 59.82
N GLY A 24 -21.13 7.21 59.89
CA GLY A 24 -20.22 7.44 58.78
C GLY A 24 -20.51 6.43 57.69
N GLN A 25 -21.35 6.80 56.71
CA GLN A 25 -21.32 6.23 55.36
C GLN A 25 -19.90 6.43 54.80
N GLY A 26 -18.97 5.54 55.14
CA GLY A 26 -17.78 5.32 54.35
C GLY A 26 -18.20 4.56 53.10
N GLN A 27 -18.87 5.23 52.15
CA GLN A 27 -19.03 4.67 50.82
C GLN A 27 -17.64 4.30 50.30
N ASN A 28 -17.51 3.08 49.80
CA ASN A 28 -16.30 2.53 49.23
C ASN A 28 -15.98 3.33 47.95
N ASN A 29 -15.38 4.52 48.11
CA ASN A 29 -15.15 5.51 47.05
C ASN A 29 -14.08 5.08 46.04
N TYR A 30 -13.52 3.88 46.17
CA TYR A 30 -12.48 3.36 45.27
C TYR A 30 -12.97 3.24 43.82
N LEU A 31 -14.24 2.89 43.59
CA LEU A 31 -14.81 2.90 42.23
C LEU A 31 -14.87 4.32 41.65
N LYS A 32 -15.19 5.31 42.49
CA LYS A 32 -15.15 6.72 42.10
C LYS A 32 -13.72 7.18 41.85
N TYR A 33 -12.75 6.83 42.71
CA TYR A 33 -11.34 7.17 42.47
C TYR A 33 -10.78 6.52 41.22
N ILE A 34 -11.15 5.26 40.94
CA ILE A 34 -10.78 4.58 39.69
C ILE A 34 -11.41 5.29 38.49
N SER A 35 -12.69 5.69 38.57
CA SER A 35 -13.35 6.50 37.53
C SER A 35 -12.65 7.85 37.35
N ASP A 36 -12.44 8.60 38.43
CA ASP A 36 -11.78 9.91 38.40
C ASP A 36 -10.37 9.80 37.82
N ILE A 37 -9.61 8.73 38.12
CA ILE A 37 -8.28 8.47 37.53
C ILE A 37 -8.38 8.10 36.05
N GLN A 38 -9.38 7.31 35.66
CA GLN A 38 -9.63 6.97 34.26
C GLN A 38 -10.05 8.18 33.42
N ASP A 39 -10.70 9.16 34.04
CA ASP A 39 -11.16 10.40 33.41
C ASP A 39 -10.07 11.49 33.37
N VAL A 40 -8.94 11.32 34.06
CA VAL A 40 -7.78 12.21 33.91
C VAL A 40 -7.07 11.92 32.59
N THR A 41 -7.43 12.70 31.57
CA THR A 41 -6.74 12.73 30.28
C THR A 41 -5.85 13.96 30.17
N GLY A 42 -4.63 13.78 29.65
CA GLY A 42 -3.75 14.87 29.23
C GLY A 42 -3.93 15.25 27.76
N LEU A 43 -5.01 14.79 27.13
CA LEU A 43 -5.28 15.04 25.72
C LEU A 43 -5.89 16.42 25.51
N ILE A 44 -5.63 16.99 24.33
CA ILE A 44 -6.16 18.27 23.88
C ILE A 44 -7.53 18.00 23.24
N GLU A 45 -8.58 18.48 23.89
CA GLU A 45 -9.97 18.34 23.44
C GLU A 45 -10.45 19.55 22.62
N ASP A 46 -9.75 20.68 22.69
CA ASP A 46 -10.14 21.91 22.00
C ASP A 46 -9.88 21.82 20.49
N GLU A 47 -10.97 21.77 19.71
CA GLU A 47 -10.93 21.71 18.26
C GLU A 47 -10.36 22.96 17.58
N VAL A 48 -10.42 24.13 18.22
CA VAL A 48 -9.82 25.37 17.68
C VAL A 48 -8.31 25.24 17.69
N ILE A 49 -7.74 24.68 18.76
CA ILE A 49 -6.31 24.35 18.84
C ILE A 49 -5.95 23.28 17.81
N ALA A 50 -6.79 22.26 17.67
CA ALA A 50 -6.59 21.19 16.69
C ALA A 50 -6.60 21.71 15.24
N ALA A 51 -7.54 22.59 14.90
CA ALA A 51 -7.62 23.23 13.59
C ALA A 51 -6.40 24.12 13.31
N ALA A 52 -5.98 24.93 14.30
CA ALA A 52 -4.79 25.76 14.18
C ALA A 52 -3.51 24.92 13.98
N TYR A 53 -3.41 23.78 14.65
CA TYR A 53 -2.30 22.83 14.46
C TYR A 53 -2.26 22.29 13.03
N VAL A 54 -3.39 21.80 12.50
CA VAL A 54 -3.46 21.29 11.13
C VAL A 54 -3.16 22.39 10.10
N ASP A 55 -3.67 23.60 10.29
CA ASP A 55 -3.41 24.72 9.40
C ASP A 55 -1.91 25.09 9.37
N ALA A 56 -1.27 25.13 10.54
CA ALA A 56 0.17 25.38 10.66
C ALA A 56 1.03 24.29 10.00
N LEU A 57 0.50 23.06 9.83
CA LEU A 57 1.21 21.98 9.15
C LEU A 57 1.14 22.03 7.63
N LYS A 58 0.27 22.84 7.01
CA LYS A 58 0.11 22.89 5.55
C LYS A 58 1.44 23.17 4.84
N GLY A 59 2.12 24.25 5.23
CA GLY A 59 3.42 24.62 4.67
C GLY A 59 4.50 23.55 4.89
N PRO A 60 4.75 23.12 6.14
CA PRO A 60 5.71 22.05 6.44
C PRO A 60 5.45 20.75 5.68
N LEU A 61 4.20 20.26 5.65
CA LEU A 61 3.84 19.04 4.94
C LEU A 61 4.04 19.18 3.43
N ASN A 62 3.70 20.34 2.86
CA ASN A 62 3.95 20.63 1.45
C ASN A 62 5.44 20.56 1.13
N THR A 63 6.28 21.21 1.94
CA THR A 63 7.75 21.17 1.78
C THR A 63 8.29 19.74 1.87
N LEU A 64 7.85 18.96 2.85
CA LEU A 64 8.26 17.56 3.02
C LEU A 64 7.88 16.71 1.81
N TYR A 65 6.65 16.86 1.32
CA TYR A 65 6.16 16.10 0.17
C TYR A 65 6.87 16.51 -1.12
N THR A 66 7.00 17.81 -1.40
CA THR A 66 7.72 18.33 -2.57
C THR A 66 9.18 17.87 -2.59
N ALA A 67 9.88 17.90 -1.45
CA ALA A 67 11.26 17.42 -1.36
C ALA A 67 11.36 15.93 -1.70
N SER A 68 10.46 15.12 -1.13
CA SER A 68 10.35 13.68 -1.41
C SER A 68 10.07 13.41 -2.89
N ALA A 69 9.01 14.01 -3.45
CA ALA A 69 8.61 13.83 -4.85
C ALA A 69 9.73 14.20 -5.83
N ASN A 70 10.45 15.32 -5.60
CA ASN A 70 11.58 15.69 -6.45
C ASN A 70 12.76 14.73 -6.30
N SER A 71 13.14 14.35 -5.07
CA SER A 71 14.26 13.42 -4.87
C SER A 71 13.99 12.04 -5.50
N GLN A 72 12.75 11.56 -5.41
CA GLN A 72 12.31 10.31 -6.03
C GLN A 72 12.25 10.43 -7.54
N TRP A 73 11.78 11.55 -8.08
CA TRP A 73 11.78 11.81 -9.53
C TRP A 73 13.20 11.80 -10.12
N ASP A 74 14.16 12.43 -9.44
CA ASP A 74 15.55 12.48 -9.86
C ASP A 74 16.18 11.08 -9.90
N PHE A 75 15.92 10.25 -8.90
CA PHE A 75 16.34 8.85 -8.89
C PHE A 75 15.65 8.03 -10.00
N ASN A 76 14.32 8.10 -10.09
CA ASN A 76 13.54 7.28 -11.03
C ASN A 76 13.82 7.63 -12.49
N THR A 77 14.17 8.88 -12.79
CA THR A 77 14.55 9.32 -14.14
C THR A 77 16.05 9.28 -14.38
N ASN A 78 16.89 9.10 -13.35
CA ASN A 78 18.34 8.97 -13.51
C ASN A 78 18.93 8.06 -12.42
N ILE A 79 18.97 6.75 -12.70
CA ILE A 79 19.43 5.74 -11.75
C ILE A 79 20.95 5.80 -11.63
N THR A 80 21.41 6.29 -10.48
CA THR A 80 22.82 6.31 -10.06
C THR A 80 22.89 6.03 -8.56
N ASP A 81 24.02 5.51 -8.08
CA ASP A 81 24.25 5.28 -6.63
C ASP A 81 24.09 6.59 -5.83
N TYR A 82 24.49 7.72 -6.42
CA TYR A 82 24.33 9.04 -5.82
C TYR A 82 22.85 9.39 -5.63
N ASN A 83 22.04 9.36 -6.70
CA ASN A 83 20.63 9.70 -6.62
C ASN A 83 19.85 8.75 -5.71
N GLN A 84 20.20 7.46 -5.72
CA GLN A 84 19.63 6.49 -4.80
C GLN A 84 19.89 6.90 -3.35
N ASN A 85 21.14 7.08 -2.96
CA ASN A 85 21.52 7.44 -1.60
C ASN A 85 20.93 8.80 -1.16
N MET A 86 20.86 9.77 -2.07
CA MET A 86 20.23 11.06 -1.77
C MET A 86 18.71 10.94 -1.57
N SER A 87 18.02 10.16 -2.40
CA SER A 87 16.58 9.91 -2.22
C SER A 87 16.29 9.18 -0.89
N GLU A 88 17.10 8.18 -0.53
CA GLU A 88 17.01 7.47 0.75
C GLU A 88 17.25 8.42 1.94
N THR A 89 18.23 9.33 1.82
CA THR A 89 18.50 10.36 2.84
C THR A 89 17.29 11.29 3.05
N VAL A 90 16.67 11.75 1.95
CA VAL A 90 15.48 12.61 2.00
C VAL A 90 14.30 11.87 2.65
N GLU A 91 14.06 10.60 2.28
CA GLU A 91 12.99 9.80 2.87
C GLU A 91 13.18 9.54 4.37
N ASN A 92 14.42 9.32 4.80
CA ASN A 92 14.74 9.15 6.22
C ASN A 92 14.44 10.42 7.03
N GLU A 93 14.85 11.60 6.55
CA GLU A 93 14.55 12.87 7.21
C GLU A 93 13.05 13.20 7.18
N ARG A 94 12.36 12.92 6.08
CA ARG A 94 10.90 13.04 5.98
C ARG A 94 10.20 12.17 7.03
N THR A 95 10.64 10.92 7.17
CA THR A 95 10.08 9.96 8.14
C THR A 95 10.25 10.47 9.57
N LYS A 96 11.42 11.00 9.94
CA LYS A 96 11.65 11.62 11.26
C LYS A 96 10.71 12.80 11.51
N LYS A 97 10.53 13.69 10.53
CA LYS A 97 9.63 14.83 10.66
C LYS A 97 8.16 14.43 10.72
N ARG A 98 7.74 13.44 9.93
CA ARG A 98 6.39 12.86 10.00
C ARG A 98 6.13 12.20 11.35
N ARG A 99 7.14 11.53 11.93
CA ARG A 99 7.07 10.99 13.29
C ARG A 99 6.84 12.08 14.33
N GLU A 100 7.62 13.17 14.31
CA GLU A 100 7.44 14.32 15.22
C GLU A 100 6.01 14.88 15.14
N ILE A 101 5.50 15.04 13.92
CA ILE A 101 4.13 15.50 13.64
C ILE A 101 3.11 14.53 14.24
N GLY A 102 3.20 13.24 13.91
CA GLY A 102 2.19 12.28 14.34
C GLY A 102 2.20 11.98 15.84
N LEU A 103 3.38 12.01 16.48
CA LEU A 103 3.47 11.92 17.95
C LEU A 103 2.83 13.14 18.63
N THR A 104 2.92 14.32 18.01
CA THR A 104 2.21 15.51 18.49
C THR A 104 0.71 15.37 18.26
N ALA A 105 0.29 14.88 17.10
CA ALA A 105 -1.11 14.63 16.76
C ALA A 105 -1.79 13.62 17.71
N LYS A 106 -1.04 12.66 18.27
CA LYS A 106 -1.51 11.72 19.30
C LYS A 106 -1.89 12.37 20.62
N ARG A 107 -1.53 13.64 20.84
CA ARG A 107 -1.94 14.40 22.03
C ARG A 107 -3.34 14.98 21.91
N PHE A 108 -3.99 14.89 20.75
CA PHE A 108 -5.34 15.39 20.55
C PHE A 108 -6.36 14.27 20.75
N ALA A 109 -7.46 14.56 21.45
CA ALA A 109 -8.58 13.65 21.66
C ALA A 109 -9.46 13.54 20.39
N PHE A 110 -8.85 13.37 19.22
CA PHE A 110 -9.51 13.59 17.94
C PHE A 110 -10.70 12.66 17.65
N LYS A 111 -10.83 11.54 18.39
CA LYS A 111 -11.97 10.62 18.26
C LYS A 111 -13.24 11.16 18.90
N SER A 112 -13.14 12.14 19.79
CA SER A 112 -14.27 12.81 20.43
C SER A 112 -14.58 14.19 19.84
N PHE A 113 -13.90 14.56 18.75
CA PHE A 113 -14.20 15.78 18.01
C PHE A 113 -15.55 15.66 17.31
N ASP A 114 -16.35 16.73 17.39
CA ASP A 114 -17.58 16.94 16.63
C ASP A 114 -17.27 17.24 15.15
N ASN A 115 -16.13 17.89 14.85
CA ASN A 115 -15.74 18.19 13.47
C ASN A 115 -15.16 16.96 12.76
N GLU A 116 -15.99 16.29 11.97
CA GLU A 116 -15.63 15.10 11.19
C GLU A 116 -14.41 15.28 10.27
N THR A 117 -14.19 16.50 9.74
CA THR A 117 -13.01 16.77 8.90
C THR A 117 -11.73 16.74 9.74
N LEU A 118 -11.76 17.31 10.95
CA LEU A 118 -10.64 17.20 11.88
C LEU A 118 -10.43 15.74 12.31
N VAL A 119 -11.51 15.01 12.62
CA VAL A 119 -11.42 13.56 12.93
C VAL A 119 -10.66 12.83 11.81
N ARG A 120 -11.04 13.05 10.55
CA ARG A 120 -10.42 12.42 9.37
C ARG A 120 -8.95 12.82 9.20
N MET A 121 -8.63 14.10 9.33
CA MET A 121 -7.25 14.61 9.22
C MET A 121 -6.37 14.05 10.33
N PHE A 122 -6.82 14.09 11.58
CA PHE A 122 -6.07 13.58 12.71
C PHE A 122 -5.93 12.06 12.67
N ARG A 123 -6.91 11.30 12.16
CA ARG A 123 -6.76 9.86 11.90
C ARG A 123 -5.52 9.57 11.05
N ARG A 124 -5.33 10.32 9.94
CA ARG A 124 -4.15 10.19 9.06
C ARG A 124 -2.85 10.73 9.63
N LEU A 125 -2.91 11.74 10.50
CA LEU A 125 -1.73 12.28 11.18
C LEU A 125 -1.24 11.35 12.30
N ASN A 126 -2.16 10.63 12.95
CA ASN A 126 -1.87 9.72 14.06
C ASN A 126 -1.23 8.40 13.62
N ASP A 127 -1.41 8.01 12.36
CA ASP A 127 -0.72 6.89 11.76
C ASP A 127 0.65 7.35 11.23
N VAL A 128 1.70 6.88 11.90
CA VAL A 128 3.08 7.21 11.55
C VAL A 128 3.82 6.04 10.90
N ASP A 129 3.10 4.97 10.53
CA ASP A 129 3.66 3.77 9.92
C ASP A 129 4.88 3.25 10.71
N LEU A 130 6.00 2.99 10.04
CA LEU A 130 7.26 2.56 10.66
C LEU A 130 7.85 3.57 11.64
N GLY A 131 7.44 4.85 11.57
CA GLY A 131 7.89 5.91 12.48
C GLY A 131 7.48 5.70 13.94
N ILE A 132 6.56 4.77 14.24
CA ILE A 132 6.22 4.42 15.62
C ILE A 132 7.30 3.55 16.29
N LEU A 133 8.14 2.89 15.50
CA LEU A 133 9.20 1.96 15.94
C LEU A 133 10.45 2.70 16.47
N THR A 134 11.42 1.97 17.01
CA THR A 134 12.75 2.57 17.26
C THR A 134 13.44 2.91 15.95
N ASP A 135 14.44 3.80 16.00
CA ASP A 135 15.19 4.20 14.80
C ASP A 135 15.89 2.98 14.17
N GLU A 136 16.38 2.04 14.98
CA GLU A 136 17.01 0.80 14.50
C GLU A 136 16.00 -0.13 13.80
N GLU A 137 14.81 -0.31 14.37
CA GLU A 137 13.78 -1.18 13.79
C GLU A 137 13.22 -0.61 12.48
N ALA A 138 12.99 0.70 12.43
CA ALA A 138 12.55 1.39 11.22
C ALA A 138 13.62 1.32 10.12
N ALA A 139 14.90 1.53 10.48
CA ALA A 139 16.02 1.42 9.55
C ALA A 139 16.18 -0.01 9.00
N GLU A 140 16.05 -1.03 9.84
CA GLU A 140 16.09 -2.43 9.40
C GLU A 140 14.93 -2.76 8.45
N ALA A 141 13.69 -2.30 8.73
CA ALA A 141 12.56 -2.49 7.83
C ALA A 141 12.79 -1.84 6.46
N ASN A 142 13.27 -0.58 6.44
CA ASN A 142 13.58 0.13 5.20
C ASN A 142 14.69 -0.57 4.41
N LYS A 143 15.75 -1.03 5.10
CA LYS A 143 16.84 -1.79 4.49
C LYS A 143 16.35 -3.10 3.88
N LEU A 144 15.55 -3.88 4.62
CA LEU A 144 14.99 -5.14 4.12
C LEU A 144 14.09 -4.91 2.90
N ALA A 145 13.24 -3.87 2.92
CA ALA A 145 12.44 -3.49 1.76
C ALA A 145 13.32 -3.13 0.55
N GLY A 146 14.31 -2.26 0.72
CA GLY A 146 15.24 -1.88 -0.34
C GLY A 146 16.06 -3.05 -0.90
N GLU A 147 16.48 -4.00 -0.06
CA GLU A 147 17.15 -5.23 -0.51
C GLU A 147 16.21 -6.12 -1.33
N MET A 148 14.95 -6.29 -0.92
CA MET A 148 13.94 -7.05 -1.69
C MET A 148 13.66 -6.39 -3.05
N ASP A 149 13.47 -5.07 -3.07
CA ASP A 149 13.24 -4.29 -4.29
C ASP A 149 14.42 -4.41 -5.25
N LYS A 150 15.65 -4.27 -4.72
CA LYS A 150 16.87 -4.43 -5.51
C LYS A 150 16.98 -5.81 -6.12
N ILE A 151 16.72 -6.87 -5.34
CA ILE A 151 16.74 -8.25 -5.87
C ILE A 151 15.74 -8.37 -7.01
N TYR A 152 14.50 -7.94 -6.80
CA TYR A 152 13.46 -8.03 -7.81
C TYR A 152 13.82 -7.26 -9.08
N SER A 153 14.30 -6.01 -8.97
CA SER A 153 14.57 -5.13 -10.11
C SER A 153 15.84 -5.48 -10.89
N SER A 154 16.83 -6.13 -10.25
CA SER A 154 18.14 -6.44 -10.84
C SER A 154 18.37 -7.91 -11.15
N THR A 155 17.41 -8.79 -10.82
CA THR A 155 17.54 -10.22 -11.14
C THR A 155 17.60 -10.42 -12.65
N GLU A 156 18.68 -11.06 -13.08
CA GLU A 156 18.83 -11.64 -14.41
C GLU A 156 18.88 -13.16 -14.30
N VAL A 157 18.32 -13.85 -15.29
CA VAL A 157 18.34 -15.31 -15.37
C VAL A 157 18.84 -15.77 -16.72
N THR A 158 19.53 -16.91 -16.76
CA THR A 158 20.08 -17.43 -18.02
C THR A 158 19.05 -18.24 -18.79
N ILE A 159 18.59 -17.71 -19.92
CA ILE A 159 17.72 -18.40 -20.89
C ILE A 159 18.45 -18.52 -22.22
N ARG A 160 18.55 -19.75 -22.74
CA ARG A 160 19.25 -20.06 -24.02
C ARG A 160 20.68 -19.48 -24.10
N GLY A 161 21.41 -19.50 -22.98
CA GLY A 161 22.79 -19.01 -22.90
C GLY A 161 22.94 -17.49 -22.84
N LYS A 162 21.84 -16.74 -22.74
CA LYS A 162 21.84 -15.29 -22.53
C LYS A 162 21.27 -14.96 -21.16
N ASN A 163 21.87 -14.00 -20.47
CA ASN A 163 21.25 -13.40 -19.30
C ASN A 163 20.17 -12.43 -19.76
N VAL A 164 18.98 -12.59 -19.18
CA VAL A 164 17.80 -11.81 -19.49
C VAL A 164 17.16 -11.31 -18.21
N SER A 165 16.68 -10.06 -18.22
CA SER A 165 15.93 -9.45 -17.12
C SER A 165 14.44 -9.80 -17.21
N LEU A 166 13.69 -9.48 -16.15
CA LEU A 166 12.22 -9.58 -16.17
C LEU A 166 11.63 -8.81 -17.35
N GLU A 167 11.90 -7.51 -17.36
CA GLU A 167 11.45 -6.59 -18.40
C GLU A 167 12.62 -6.17 -19.31
N PRO A 168 12.46 -6.23 -20.65
CA PRO A 168 11.29 -6.76 -21.38
C PRO A 168 11.38 -8.27 -21.65
N ASP A 169 12.54 -8.89 -21.42
CA ASP A 169 12.89 -10.18 -22.04
C ASP A 169 12.03 -11.35 -21.55
N LEU A 170 11.99 -11.61 -20.23
CA LEU A 170 11.18 -12.70 -19.68
C LEU A 170 9.68 -12.46 -19.93
N THR A 171 9.21 -11.22 -19.82
CA THR A 171 7.83 -10.86 -20.13
C THR A 171 7.48 -11.20 -21.58
N GLN A 172 8.34 -10.85 -22.55
CA GLN A 172 8.17 -11.23 -23.96
C GLN A 172 8.24 -12.74 -24.22
N ILE A 173 9.04 -13.46 -23.43
CA ILE A 173 9.10 -14.92 -23.49
C ILE A 173 7.79 -15.52 -23.00
N MET A 174 7.33 -15.10 -21.82
CA MET A 174 6.12 -15.63 -21.17
C MET A 174 4.84 -15.24 -21.91
N ALA A 175 4.84 -14.15 -22.67
CA ALA A 175 3.71 -13.71 -23.48
C ALA A 175 3.43 -14.62 -24.70
N LYS A 176 4.36 -15.52 -25.07
CA LYS A 176 4.20 -16.38 -26.24
C LYS A 176 3.53 -17.70 -25.88
N VAL A 177 2.62 -18.15 -26.74
CA VAL A 177 2.17 -19.55 -26.77
C VAL A 177 3.10 -20.31 -27.71
N GLY A 178 3.75 -21.34 -27.21
CA GLY A 178 4.77 -22.06 -27.97
C GLY A 178 5.39 -23.20 -27.19
N ASP A 179 6.70 -23.15 -26.98
CA ASP A 179 7.50 -24.20 -26.35
C ASP A 179 7.21 -24.33 -24.83
N TYR A 180 6.53 -25.43 -24.44
CA TYR A 180 6.17 -25.72 -23.05
C TYR A 180 7.39 -25.73 -22.12
N ASP A 181 8.45 -26.44 -22.49
CA ASP A 181 9.60 -26.65 -21.60
C ASP A 181 10.42 -25.36 -21.47
N MET A 182 10.44 -24.52 -22.50
CA MET A 182 11.03 -23.19 -22.44
C MET A 182 10.25 -22.24 -21.52
N LEU A 183 8.92 -22.22 -21.61
CA LEU A 183 8.06 -21.42 -20.73
C LEU A 183 8.21 -21.87 -19.27
N LEU A 184 8.21 -23.19 -19.03
CA LEU A 184 8.44 -23.75 -17.70
C LEU A 184 9.80 -23.33 -17.16
N LYS A 185 10.85 -23.45 -17.96
CA LYS A 185 12.21 -23.05 -17.56
C LYS A 185 12.30 -21.56 -17.26
N ALA A 186 11.71 -20.70 -18.08
CA ALA A 186 11.70 -19.25 -17.84
C ALA A 186 11.00 -18.91 -16.52
N TRP A 187 9.81 -19.49 -16.30
CA TRP A 187 9.04 -19.33 -15.07
C TRP A 187 9.81 -19.80 -13.83
N GLN A 188 10.38 -21.01 -13.88
CA GLN A 188 11.16 -21.57 -12.77
C GLN A 188 12.38 -20.73 -12.44
N ARG A 189 13.15 -20.33 -13.46
CA ARG A 189 14.37 -19.55 -13.26
C ARG A 189 14.09 -18.20 -12.65
N TRP A 190 13.01 -17.53 -13.05
CA TRP A 190 12.58 -16.30 -12.41
C TRP A 190 12.30 -16.48 -10.92
N HIS A 191 11.49 -17.48 -10.56
CA HIS A 191 11.15 -17.75 -9.15
C HIS A 191 12.36 -18.22 -8.34
N GLU A 192 13.31 -18.92 -8.95
CA GLU A 192 14.59 -19.29 -8.34
C GLU A 192 15.51 -18.09 -8.14
N GLY A 193 15.58 -17.17 -9.11
CA GLY A 193 16.47 -16.01 -9.08
C GLY A 193 15.96 -14.87 -8.18
N ALA A 194 14.68 -14.51 -8.31
CA ALA A 194 14.09 -13.41 -7.55
C ALA A 194 13.38 -13.92 -6.28
N GLY A 195 12.54 -14.94 -6.40
CA GLY A 195 11.67 -15.38 -5.30
C GLY A 195 12.43 -16.04 -4.14
N ARG A 196 13.36 -16.96 -4.42
CA ARG A 196 14.09 -17.68 -3.36
C ARG A 196 14.96 -16.74 -2.50
N PRO A 197 15.72 -15.77 -3.05
CA PRO A 197 16.49 -14.84 -2.23
C PRO A 197 15.63 -13.84 -1.44
N ILE A 198 14.46 -13.46 -1.95
CA ILE A 198 13.54 -12.55 -1.23
C ILE A 198 12.94 -13.21 0.01
N ARG A 199 12.63 -14.52 -0.05
CA ARG A 199 11.96 -15.24 1.06
C ARG A 199 12.54 -14.96 2.46
N PRO A 200 13.84 -15.18 2.74
CA PRO A 200 14.38 -14.95 4.09
C PRO A 200 14.36 -13.47 4.53
N LEU A 201 14.34 -12.53 3.58
CA LEU A 201 14.18 -11.10 3.90
C LEU A 201 12.73 -10.80 4.29
N TYR A 202 11.77 -11.34 3.52
CA TYR A 202 10.35 -11.19 3.78
C TYR A 202 9.93 -11.78 5.14
N GLU A 203 10.49 -12.95 5.51
CA GLU A 203 10.27 -13.60 6.81
C GLU A 203 10.75 -12.72 7.99
N LYS A 204 11.75 -11.86 7.80
CA LYS A 204 12.21 -10.88 8.80
C LYS A 204 11.43 -9.57 8.76
N PHE A 205 11.05 -9.13 7.56
CA PHE A 205 10.37 -7.87 7.31
C PHE A 205 8.96 -7.85 7.91
N ILE A 206 8.14 -8.89 7.63
CA ILE A 206 6.73 -8.93 8.03
C ILE A 206 6.52 -8.75 9.54
N PRO A 207 7.27 -9.41 10.45
CA PRO A 207 7.15 -9.18 11.88
C PRO A 207 7.36 -7.71 12.29
N ILE A 208 8.31 -7.00 11.68
CA ILE A 208 8.61 -5.61 12.01
C ILE A 208 7.47 -4.70 11.57
N VAL A 209 6.98 -4.87 10.34
CA VAL A 209 5.85 -4.06 9.82
C VAL A 209 4.56 -4.36 10.57
N ASN A 210 4.31 -5.62 10.92
CA ASN A 210 3.15 -5.99 11.73
C ASN A 210 3.23 -5.41 13.14
N LYS A 211 4.42 -5.38 13.76
CA LYS A 211 4.65 -4.69 15.04
C LYS A 211 4.30 -3.20 14.94
N SER A 212 4.72 -2.53 13.87
CA SER A 212 4.35 -1.13 13.61
C SER A 212 2.83 -0.94 13.52
N ALA A 213 2.12 -1.81 12.77
CA ALA A 213 0.67 -1.73 12.68
C ALA A 213 -0.01 -1.86 14.05
N VAL A 214 0.42 -2.81 14.88
CA VAL A 214 -0.10 -2.98 16.25
C VAL A 214 0.18 -1.75 17.12
N MET A 215 1.39 -1.19 17.04
CA MET A 215 1.76 0.01 17.80
C MET A 215 1.01 1.28 17.32
N ASN A 216 0.57 1.31 16.06
CA ASN A 216 -0.29 2.38 15.54
C ASN A 216 -1.77 2.19 15.92
N GLY A 217 -2.13 1.07 16.56
CA GLY A 217 -3.48 0.82 17.10
C GLY A 217 -4.36 -0.08 16.23
N TYR A 218 -3.80 -0.77 15.24
CA TYR A 218 -4.49 -1.77 14.45
C TYR A 218 -4.33 -3.17 15.07
N ASP A 219 -5.22 -4.11 14.76
CA ASP A 219 -5.07 -5.50 15.24
C ASP A 219 -3.84 -6.20 14.64
N ASN A 220 -3.50 -5.85 13.39
CA ASN A 220 -2.40 -6.41 12.61
C ASN A 220 -2.21 -5.59 11.31
N LEU A 221 -1.21 -5.98 10.51
CA LEU A 221 -0.90 -5.34 9.24
C LEU A 221 -2.06 -5.36 8.23
N LYS A 222 -2.87 -6.42 8.19
CA LYS A 222 -4.06 -6.48 7.33
C LYS A 222 -5.05 -5.37 7.71
N GLY A 223 -5.27 -5.13 9.01
CA GLY A 223 -6.12 -4.04 9.50
C GLY A 223 -5.65 -2.67 8.99
N SER A 224 -4.35 -2.39 9.14
CA SER A 224 -3.74 -1.15 8.64
C SER A 224 -3.91 -0.96 7.13
N TRP A 225 -3.73 -2.02 6.31
CA TRP A 225 -3.92 -1.92 4.86
C TRP A 225 -5.36 -1.68 4.45
N LEU A 226 -6.31 -2.31 5.14
CA LEU A 226 -7.73 -2.19 4.84
C LEU A 226 -8.35 -0.88 5.34
N GLU A 227 -7.70 -0.18 6.28
CA GLU A 227 -8.17 1.10 6.82
C GLU A 227 -8.43 2.15 5.72
N ASN A 228 -7.67 2.13 4.63
CA ASN A 228 -7.87 3.07 3.50
C ASN A 228 -9.25 2.96 2.85
N TYR A 229 -9.94 1.82 2.98
CA TYR A 229 -11.28 1.62 2.46
C TYR A 229 -12.37 2.13 3.41
N GLU A 230 -12.04 2.39 4.67
CA GLU A 230 -12.97 2.87 5.71
C GLU A 230 -14.29 2.08 5.75
N THR A 231 -14.19 0.77 5.54
CA THR A 231 -15.32 -0.14 5.34
C THR A 231 -15.19 -1.34 6.26
N GLU A 232 -16.03 -1.41 7.30
CA GLU A 232 -15.95 -2.43 8.37
C GLU A 232 -15.93 -3.87 7.85
N ASN A 233 -16.71 -4.17 6.81
CA ASN A 233 -16.88 -5.53 6.28
C ASN A 233 -16.22 -5.75 4.91
N ILE A 234 -15.15 -5.01 4.59
CA ILE A 234 -14.50 -5.06 3.27
C ILE A 234 -14.09 -6.48 2.84
N THR A 235 -13.62 -7.33 3.78
CA THR A 235 -13.26 -8.73 3.45
C THR A 235 -14.50 -9.51 2.97
N ALA A 236 -15.62 -9.41 3.69
CA ALA A 236 -16.85 -10.10 3.30
C ALA A 236 -17.44 -9.58 1.98
N MET A 237 -17.30 -8.28 1.71
CA MET A 237 -17.70 -7.69 0.43
C MET A 237 -16.88 -8.23 -0.73
N VAL A 238 -15.55 -8.34 -0.56
CA VAL A 238 -14.66 -8.94 -1.58
C VAL A 238 -15.00 -10.41 -1.81
N ASP A 239 -15.25 -11.18 -0.74
CA ASP A 239 -15.66 -12.59 -0.85
C ASP A 239 -17.00 -12.74 -1.60
N ALA A 240 -17.97 -11.87 -1.32
CA ALA A 240 -19.26 -11.88 -2.02
C ALA A 240 -19.11 -11.53 -3.50
N LEU A 241 -18.33 -10.50 -3.84
CA LEU A 241 -18.03 -10.14 -5.22
C LEU A 241 -17.32 -11.29 -5.97
N TRP A 242 -16.43 -12.03 -5.30
CA TRP A 242 -15.83 -13.21 -5.89
C TRP A 242 -16.87 -14.28 -6.20
N GLU A 243 -17.84 -14.56 -5.33
CA GLU A 243 -18.90 -15.53 -5.60
C GLU A 243 -19.77 -15.13 -6.80
N GLU A 244 -19.97 -13.85 -7.05
CA GLU A 244 -20.67 -13.35 -8.25
C GLU A 244 -19.84 -13.55 -9.53
N VAL A 245 -18.52 -13.34 -9.47
CA VAL A 245 -17.60 -13.46 -10.61
C VAL A 245 -17.21 -14.93 -10.89
N SER A 246 -17.17 -15.76 -9.85
CA SER A 246 -16.66 -17.14 -9.88
C SER A 246 -17.32 -18.02 -10.95
N PRO A 247 -18.66 -17.97 -11.19
CA PRO A 247 -19.28 -18.74 -12.26
C PRO A 247 -18.76 -18.41 -13.66
N LEU A 248 -18.48 -17.13 -13.94
CA LEU A 248 -17.89 -16.70 -15.21
C LEU A 248 -16.43 -17.15 -15.28
N TYR A 249 -15.65 -16.94 -14.22
CA TYR A 249 -14.26 -17.37 -14.15
C TYR A 249 -14.11 -18.88 -14.36
N LYS A 250 -14.96 -19.71 -13.72
CA LYS A 250 -14.95 -21.17 -13.88
C LYS A 250 -15.20 -21.60 -15.33
N LYS A 251 -16.12 -20.92 -16.04
CA LYS A 251 -16.36 -21.17 -17.48
C LYS A 251 -15.15 -20.78 -18.33
N LEU A 252 -14.57 -19.60 -18.08
CA LEU A 252 -13.37 -19.12 -18.76
C LEU A 252 -12.20 -20.08 -18.52
N HIS A 253 -11.94 -20.45 -17.27
CA HIS A 253 -10.93 -21.41 -16.87
C HIS A 253 -11.12 -22.76 -17.58
N ALA A 254 -12.33 -23.32 -17.59
CA ALA A 254 -12.61 -24.59 -18.26
C ALA A 254 -12.37 -24.50 -19.78
N PHE A 255 -12.79 -23.41 -20.42
CA PHE A 255 -12.55 -23.15 -21.84
C PHE A 255 -11.06 -23.03 -22.16
N VAL A 256 -10.32 -22.24 -21.39
CA VAL A 256 -8.87 -22.05 -21.56
C VAL A 256 -8.14 -23.36 -21.33
N ARG A 257 -8.47 -24.12 -20.29
CA ARG A 257 -7.90 -25.45 -20.04
C ARG A 257 -8.15 -26.41 -21.20
N MET A 258 -9.36 -26.44 -21.75
CA MET A 258 -9.69 -27.25 -22.93
C MET A 258 -8.82 -26.86 -24.14
N LYS A 259 -8.64 -25.57 -24.40
CA LYS A 259 -7.80 -25.07 -25.49
C LYS A 259 -6.32 -25.37 -25.28
N LEU A 260 -5.82 -25.21 -24.05
CA LEU A 260 -4.45 -25.58 -23.70
C LEU A 260 -4.20 -27.08 -23.83
N LYS A 261 -5.18 -27.96 -23.53
CA LYS A 261 -5.07 -29.40 -23.81
C LYS A 261 -4.88 -29.71 -25.30
N GLN A 262 -5.49 -28.91 -26.18
CA GLN A 262 -5.32 -29.06 -27.63
C GLN A 262 -3.93 -28.58 -28.10
N ILE A 263 -3.42 -27.50 -27.51
CA ILE A 263 -2.11 -26.92 -27.84
C ILE A 263 -0.96 -27.75 -27.26
N TYR A 264 -1.15 -28.29 -26.05
CA TYR A 264 -0.18 -29.03 -25.26
C TYR A 264 -0.70 -30.43 -24.88
N PRO A 265 -0.77 -31.38 -25.83
CA PRO A 265 -1.19 -32.75 -25.54
C PRO A 265 -0.33 -33.36 -24.43
N ASP A 266 -0.97 -34.11 -23.52
CA ASP A 266 -0.33 -34.85 -22.43
C ASP A 266 0.44 -34.03 -21.37
N LYS A 267 0.41 -32.69 -21.46
CA LYS A 267 1.10 -31.79 -20.50
C LYS A 267 0.17 -31.12 -19.50
N ILE A 268 -1.15 -31.21 -19.69
CA ILE A 268 -2.12 -30.60 -18.78
C ILE A 268 -2.58 -31.64 -17.74
N PRO A 269 -2.48 -31.34 -16.42
CA PRO A 269 -2.91 -32.25 -15.36
C PRO A 269 -4.39 -32.63 -15.45
N GLU A 270 -4.74 -33.85 -15.04
CA GLU A 270 -6.13 -34.33 -15.00
C GLU A 270 -6.91 -33.90 -13.74
N ASP A 271 -6.23 -33.32 -12.75
CA ASP A 271 -6.82 -32.82 -11.50
C ASP A 271 -7.66 -31.55 -11.64
N GLY A 272 -7.80 -31.05 -12.87
CA GLY A 272 -8.57 -29.85 -13.19
C GLY A 272 -7.77 -28.56 -13.18
N THR A 273 -6.51 -28.55 -12.76
CA THR A 273 -5.68 -27.33 -12.73
C THR A 273 -5.08 -26.99 -14.10
N ILE A 274 -4.54 -25.77 -14.21
CA ILE A 274 -3.75 -25.29 -15.36
C ILE A 274 -2.33 -24.99 -14.85
N PRO A 275 -1.26 -25.47 -15.52
CA PRO A 275 0.10 -25.08 -15.18
C PRO A 275 0.31 -23.57 -15.35
N ALA A 276 0.76 -22.89 -14.27
CA ALA A 276 0.83 -21.42 -14.21
C ALA A 276 1.71 -20.77 -15.29
N HIS A 277 2.71 -21.47 -15.80
CA HIS A 277 3.63 -20.97 -16.83
C HIS A 277 3.04 -20.92 -18.25
N LEU A 278 1.79 -21.36 -18.45
CA LEU A 278 1.15 -21.43 -19.77
C LEU A 278 0.13 -20.32 -20.04
N LEU A 279 -0.01 -19.36 -19.13
CA LEU A 279 -1.11 -18.39 -19.14
C LEU A 279 -0.74 -17.03 -19.74
N GLY A 280 0.35 -16.98 -20.52
CA GLY A 280 0.73 -15.79 -21.27
C GLY A 280 1.31 -14.66 -20.41
N ASN A 281 1.63 -14.91 -19.15
CA ASN A 281 2.15 -13.95 -18.19
C ASN A 281 2.95 -14.68 -17.10
N MET A 282 4.00 -14.04 -16.55
CA MET A 282 4.89 -14.64 -15.53
C MET A 282 4.14 -15.15 -14.29
N TRP A 283 3.07 -14.48 -13.88
CA TRP A 283 2.29 -14.79 -12.67
C TRP A 283 0.89 -15.31 -12.98
N ALA A 284 0.56 -15.53 -14.26
CA ALA A 284 -0.77 -15.90 -14.70
C ALA A 284 -1.88 -14.94 -14.25
N GLN A 285 -1.56 -13.68 -13.94
CA GLN A 285 -2.54 -12.70 -13.44
C GLN A 285 -3.47 -12.15 -14.54
N ALA A 286 -3.06 -12.26 -15.80
CA ALA A 286 -3.83 -11.86 -16.98
C ALA A 286 -3.54 -12.81 -18.14
N TRP A 287 -4.58 -13.25 -18.87
CA TRP A 287 -4.49 -14.30 -19.90
C TRP A 287 -4.71 -13.78 -21.33
N GLY A 288 -4.71 -12.45 -21.51
CA GLY A 288 -5.00 -11.81 -22.81
C GLY A 288 -4.07 -12.25 -23.93
N ASN A 289 -2.80 -12.53 -23.62
CA ASN A 289 -1.80 -13.00 -24.58
C ASN A 289 -2.13 -14.37 -25.22
N LEU A 290 -3.05 -15.15 -24.64
CA LEU A 290 -3.52 -16.40 -25.23
C LEU A 290 -4.54 -16.21 -26.35
N TYR A 291 -5.16 -15.02 -26.45
CA TYR A 291 -6.38 -14.81 -27.22
C TYR A 291 -6.25 -15.29 -28.68
N ASN A 292 -5.19 -14.90 -29.37
CA ASN A 292 -4.95 -15.25 -30.78
C ASN A 292 -4.74 -16.75 -31.00
N ASN A 293 -4.36 -17.50 -29.96
CA ASN A 293 -4.12 -18.95 -30.05
C ASN A 293 -5.37 -19.78 -29.72
N ILE A 294 -6.30 -19.22 -28.93
CA ILE A 294 -7.46 -19.96 -28.42
C ILE A 294 -8.79 -19.52 -29.05
N SER A 295 -8.81 -18.37 -29.73
CA SER A 295 -9.95 -17.78 -30.43
C SER A 295 -9.69 -17.68 -31.93
N HIS A 296 -10.78 -17.65 -32.72
CA HIS A 296 -10.74 -17.44 -34.17
C HIS A 296 -10.91 -15.96 -34.57
N GLY A 297 -11.15 -15.07 -33.60
CA GLY A 297 -11.22 -13.63 -33.85
C GLY A 297 -9.83 -13.00 -33.88
N SER A 298 -9.63 -12.00 -34.73
CA SER A 298 -8.49 -11.09 -34.62
C SER A 298 -8.80 -10.02 -33.58
N THR A 299 -7.91 -9.79 -32.61
CA THR A 299 -7.96 -8.54 -31.86
C THR A 299 -7.69 -7.38 -32.81
N LEU A 300 -8.39 -6.26 -32.60
CA LEU A 300 -7.98 -5.01 -33.23
C LEU A 300 -6.62 -4.62 -32.62
N ASP A 301 -5.59 -4.52 -33.45
CA ASP A 301 -4.33 -3.88 -33.09
C ASP A 301 -4.11 -2.70 -34.03
N VAL A 302 -4.19 -1.49 -33.49
CA VAL A 302 -3.99 -0.26 -34.29
C VAL A 302 -2.51 0.11 -34.42
N THR A 303 -1.59 -0.61 -33.78
CA THR A 303 -0.14 -0.34 -33.83
C THR A 303 0.41 -0.22 -35.26
N PRO A 304 0.08 -1.12 -36.21
CA PRO A 304 0.58 -0.99 -37.58
C PRO A 304 0.08 0.28 -38.27
N GLU A 305 -1.16 0.68 -38.01
CA GLU A 305 -1.78 1.86 -38.61
C GLU A 305 -1.23 3.15 -37.97
N MET A 306 -1.01 3.18 -36.65
CA MET A 306 -0.32 4.29 -35.95
C MET A 306 1.06 4.54 -36.55
N LYS A 307 1.85 3.47 -36.76
CA LYS A 307 3.18 3.55 -37.38
C LYS A 307 3.11 4.03 -38.83
N LYS A 308 2.16 3.51 -39.61
CA LYS A 308 1.92 3.94 -41.00
C LYS A 308 1.54 5.42 -41.11
N GLN A 309 0.75 5.92 -40.16
CA GLN A 309 0.38 7.33 -40.03
C GLN A 309 1.47 8.19 -39.36
N LYS A 310 2.63 7.59 -39.01
CA LYS A 310 3.77 8.27 -38.38
C LYS A 310 3.41 8.95 -37.05
N TRP A 311 2.57 8.30 -36.24
CA TRP A 311 2.34 8.73 -34.87
C TRP A 311 3.67 8.80 -34.11
N ASN A 312 3.77 9.77 -33.22
CA ASN A 312 4.85 9.89 -32.25
C ASN A 312 4.26 9.94 -30.83
N VAL A 313 5.12 9.85 -29.82
CA VAL A 313 4.70 9.84 -28.42
C VAL A 313 3.93 11.10 -28.04
N THR A 314 4.36 12.29 -28.47
CA THR A 314 3.63 13.53 -28.22
C THR A 314 2.20 13.47 -28.74
N LYS A 315 1.98 12.89 -29.94
CA LYS A 315 0.63 12.73 -30.50
C LYS A 315 -0.23 11.78 -29.66
N MET A 316 0.34 10.72 -29.08
CA MET A 316 -0.38 9.80 -28.19
C MET A 316 -0.90 10.56 -26.95
N PHE A 317 -0.02 11.29 -26.25
CA PHE A 317 -0.41 12.07 -25.08
C PHE A 317 -1.38 13.21 -25.42
N LYS A 318 -1.19 13.90 -26.55
CA LYS A 318 -2.14 14.93 -27.01
C LYS A 318 -3.51 14.33 -27.35
N THR A 319 -3.55 13.11 -27.86
CA THR A 319 -4.83 12.42 -28.12
C THR A 319 -5.55 12.08 -26.81
N SER A 320 -4.81 11.72 -25.75
CA SER A 320 -5.36 11.55 -24.39
C SER A 320 -5.86 12.87 -23.80
N GLU A 321 -5.08 13.96 -23.92
CA GLU A 321 -5.52 15.30 -23.52
C GLU A 321 -6.78 15.75 -24.27
N ASP A 322 -6.84 15.53 -25.59
CA ASP A 322 -8.02 15.83 -26.43
C ASP A 322 -9.24 15.04 -25.94
N PHE A 323 -9.08 13.78 -25.56
CA PHE A 323 -10.15 12.97 -24.98
C PHE A 323 -10.68 13.58 -23.68
N PHE A 324 -9.82 13.86 -22.69
CA PHE A 324 -10.27 14.42 -21.41
C PHE A 324 -10.84 15.83 -21.55
N THR A 325 -10.26 16.68 -22.39
CA THR A 325 -10.79 18.03 -22.66
C THR A 325 -12.12 17.99 -23.41
N SER A 326 -12.36 16.98 -24.26
CA SER A 326 -13.68 16.78 -24.89
C SER A 326 -14.79 16.46 -23.88
N LEU A 327 -14.43 15.93 -22.71
CA LEU A 327 -15.33 15.70 -21.57
C LEU A 327 -15.47 16.93 -20.66
N GLY A 328 -14.84 18.06 -21.01
CA GLY A 328 -14.86 19.30 -20.23
C GLY A 328 -13.84 19.35 -19.09
N MET A 329 -12.88 18.42 -19.03
CA MET A 329 -11.77 18.50 -18.07
C MET A 329 -10.73 19.55 -18.50
N LYS A 330 -9.85 19.94 -17.56
CA LYS A 330 -8.78 20.89 -17.85
C LYS A 330 -7.69 20.23 -18.72
N PRO A 331 -7.05 20.99 -19.63
CA PRO A 331 -5.86 20.51 -20.35
C PRO A 331 -4.68 20.35 -19.39
N MET A 332 -3.63 19.68 -19.85
CA MET A 332 -2.37 19.58 -19.12
C MET A 332 -1.64 20.93 -19.08
N THR A 333 -0.78 21.11 -18.08
CA THR A 333 -0.02 22.34 -17.85
C THR A 333 1.20 22.41 -18.76
N GLU A 334 1.78 23.59 -18.96
CA GLU A 334 3.05 23.72 -19.70
C GLU A 334 4.18 22.93 -19.00
N ILE A 335 4.20 22.99 -17.66
CA ILE A 335 5.15 22.24 -16.83
C ILE A 335 5.07 20.74 -17.09
N PHE A 336 3.87 20.19 -17.26
CA PHE A 336 3.69 18.78 -17.60
C PHE A 336 4.44 18.42 -18.90
N TRP A 337 4.26 19.21 -19.96
CA TRP A 337 4.89 18.94 -21.26
C TRP A 337 6.40 19.14 -21.24
N GLU A 338 6.89 20.10 -20.45
CA GLU A 338 8.32 20.41 -20.34
C GLU A 338 9.09 19.41 -19.47
N LYS A 339 8.50 18.99 -18.34
CA LYS A 339 9.22 18.22 -17.32
C LYS A 339 8.93 16.72 -17.33
N SER A 340 7.87 16.26 -18.00
CA SER A 340 7.57 14.82 -18.06
C SER A 340 8.61 14.05 -18.87
N MET A 341 8.89 12.81 -18.45
CA MET A 341 9.73 11.89 -19.21
C MET A 341 8.81 10.95 -19.99
N LEU A 342 8.34 11.42 -21.14
CA LEU A 342 7.37 10.69 -21.98
C LEU A 342 8.04 9.65 -22.89
N THR A 343 9.35 9.73 -23.09
CA THR A 343 10.14 8.78 -23.89
C THR A 343 11.35 8.31 -23.11
N LYS A 344 11.83 7.09 -23.38
CA LYS A 344 13.07 6.59 -22.78
C LYS A 344 14.27 7.42 -23.25
N PRO A 345 15.06 8.02 -22.35
CA PRO A 345 16.30 8.69 -22.71
C PRO A 345 17.39 7.67 -23.10
N ASN A 346 18.28 8.06 -24.03
CA ASN A 346 19.36 7.20 -24.52
C ASN A 346 20.66 7.33 -23.71
N ASP A 347 20.76 8.36 -22.87
CA ASP A 347 21.98 8.78 -22.16
C ASP A 347 22.01 8.35 -20.68
N ARG A 348 20.90 7.84 -20.13
CA ARG A 348 20.79 7.44 -18.72
C ARG A 348 19.89 6.23 -18.49
N LYS A 349 20.10 5.54 -17.36
CA LYS A 349 19.24 4.45 -16.89
C LYS A 349 18.05 5.03 -16.12
N VAL A 350 16.86 4.47 -16.34
CA VAL A 350 15.60 4.99 -15.77
C VAL A 350 14.68 3.84 -15.35
N VAL A 351 13.76 4.12 -14.44
CA VAL A 351 12.64 3.22 -14.12
C VAL A 351 11.58 3.41 -15.20
N CYS A 352 11.43 2.43 -16.10
CA CYS A 352 10.56 2.57 -17.27
C CYS A 352 9.06 2.36 -17.02
N HIS A 353 8.68 1.70 -15.92
CA HIS A 353 7.27 1.45 -15.60
C HIS A 353 6.48 2.77 -15.56
N ALA A 354 5.31 2.81 -16.19
CA ALA A 354 4.48 4.01 -16.26
C ALA A 354 4.06 4.46 -14.85
N SER A 355 3.98 5.78 -14.65
CA SER A 355 3.57 6.38 -13.37
C SER A 355 3.27 7.88 -13.55
N ALA A 356 2.19 8.34 -12.92
CA ALA A 356 1.82 9.74 -12.76
C ALA A 356 2.29 10.30 -11.40
N TRP A 357 2.76 11.55 -11.40
CA TRP A 357 3.43 12.19 -10.27
C TRP A 357 2.81 13.56 -9.99
N ASP A 358 2.36 13.75 -8.75
CA ASP A 358 2.02 15.06 -8.16
C ASP A 358 3.19 15.53 -7.29
N PHE A 359 3.66 16.76 -7.48
CA PHE A 359 4.79 17.35 -6.74
C PHE A 359 4.36 18.25 -5.56
N ALA A 360 3.05 18.37 -5.30
CA ALA A 360 2.44 19.33 -4.37
C ALA A 360 2.95 20.77 -4.57
N ILE A 361 3.27 21.11 -5.82
CA ILE A 361 3.50 22.48 -6.26
C ILE A 361 2.34 22.79 -7.20
N PRO A 362 1.71 23.98 -7.09
CA PRO A 362 0.66 24.37 -8.04
C PRO A 362 1.11 24.10 -9.48
N GLU A 363 0.31 23.34 -10.23
CA GLU A 363 0.48 23.04 -11.66
C GLU A 363 1.63 22.10 -12.06
N ASP A 364 2.47 21.61 -11.12
CA ASP A 364 3.55 20.66 -11.43
C ASP A 364 3.08 19.21 -11.28
N PHE A 365 2.53 18.67 -12.37
CA PHE A 365 2.17 17.27 -12.54
C PHE A 365 2.99 16.68 -13.68
N ARG A 366 3.46 15.43 -13.55
CA ARG A 366 4.32 14.81 -14.57
C ARG A 366 4.00 13.34 -14.77
N ILE A 367 4.31 12.84 -15.96
CA ILE A 367 4.31 11.40 -16.25
C ILE A 367 5.74 10.94 -16.54
N LYS A 368 6.08 9.76 -16.00
CA LYS A 368 7.32 9.03 -16.30
C LYS A 368 6.97 7.70 -16.96
N MET A 369 7.15 7.62 -18.28
CA MET A 369 6.85 6.43 -19.08
C MET A 369 7.84 6.27 -20.23
N CYS A 370 8.39 5.08 -20.43
CA CYS A 370 9.20 4.76 -21.60
C CYS A 370 8.30 4.41 -22.80
N THR A 371 7.55 5.39 -23.30
CA THR A 371 6.47 5.16 -24.27
C THR A 371 7.00 4.72 -25.64
N GLU A 372 6.42 3.65 -26.16
CA GLU A 372 6.57 3.15 -27.52
C GLU A 372 5.29 3.40 -28.33
N VAL A 373 5.41 3.55 -29.64
CA VAL A 373 4.23 3.78 -30.52
C VAL A 373 3.50 2.46 -30.77
N THR A 374 2.69 2.06 -29.79
CA THR A 374 1.85 0.85 -29.79
C THR A 374 0.44 1.17 -29.28
N MET A 375 -0.52 0.29 -29.59
CA MET A 375 -1.88 0.37 -29.05
C MET A 375 -1.93 0.15 -27.52
N GLU A 376 -1.08 -0.74 -27.00
CA GLU A 376 -0.97 -1.00 -25.56
C GLU A 376 -0.54 0.26 -24.81
N ASP A 377 0.54 0.91 -25.25
CA ASP A 377 1.03 2.13 -24.65
C ASP A 377 0.04 3.28 -24.83
N LEU A 378 -0.74 3.31 -25.92
CA LEU A 378 -1.82 4.30 -26.07
C LEU A 378 -2.88 4.17 -24.97
N PHE A 379 -3.24 2.94 -24.56
CA PHE A 379 -4.13 2.75 -23.41
C PHE A 379 -3.48 3.17 -22.11
N THR A 380 -2.21 2.82 -21.90
CA THR A 380 -1.45 3.25 -20.72
C THR A 380 -1.39 4.78 -20.63
N VAL A 381 -1.21 5.49 -21.75
CA VAL A 381 -1.25 6.96 -21.81
C VAL A 381 -2.61 7.58 -21.44
N HIS A 382 -3.71 6.82 -21.49
CA HIS A 382 -5.01 7.27 -20.97
C HIS A 382 -5.24 6.86 -19.51
N HIS A 383 -4.52 5.83 -19.05
CA HIS A 383 -4.55 5.36 -17.67
C HIS A 383 -3.80 6.31 -16.74
N GLU A 384 -2.57 6.68 -17.15
CA GLU A 384 -1.76 7.73 -16.52
C GLU A 384 -2.32 9.12 -16.80
#